data_AF-A0A2I0X9A6-F1
#
_entry.id   AF-A0A2I0X9A6-F1
#
_cell.length_a   1.000
_cell.length_b   1.000
_cell.length_c   1.000
_cell.angle_alpha   90.00
_cell.angle_beta   90.00
_cell.angle_gamma   90.00
#
_symmetry.space_group_name_H-M   'P 1'
#
loop_
_entity.id
_entity.type
_entity.pdbx_description
1 polymer ?
#
loop_
_entity_poly.entity_id
_entity_poly.type
_entity_poly.pdbx_seq_one_letter_code
_entity_poly.pdbx_strand_id
1 'polypeptide(L)'
;MSSAESSRDENVYLAKLAEQAERYEEMVEFMEKVAKTVDVEELTVEERNLLSVAYKNVIGARRASWRIISSIEQKEESRGNEDHVAIIKNYRGKIEDELSKICDGILKLLDSHLIPSATAAESKVFYLKMKGDYHRYLAEFKTGAERKEAAENTLLAYKSAQDIALADLTPTHPIRLGLALNFSVFYYEILNSPDRACSLAKQAFDEAISELDTLGEESYKDSTLIMQLLRDNLTLWTSDINVISSPLTNFLADNHLSSFFFEGIANSGNYKRNPIEISYHPFIWNRRNQLKFLYFSFS
;
A
#
# COMPACT_ATOMS: atom_id res chain seq x y z
N MET A 1 -28.58 -20.71 19.45
CA MET A 1 -27.77 -20.37 18.28
C MET A 1 -28.62 -20.59 17.04
N SER A 2 -28.83 -19.54 16.24
CA SER A 2 -29.52 -19.69 14.95
C SER A 2 -28.62 -20.43 13.94
N SER A 3 -29.18 -20.98 12.86
CA SER A 3 -28.37 -21.63 11.81
C SER A 3 -27.39 -20.67 11.13
N ALA A 4 -27.72 -19.38 11.06
CA ALA A 4 -26.86 -18.33 10.50
C ALA A 4 -25.66 -18.01 11.41
N GLU A 5 -25.90 -17.92 12.72
CA GLU A 5 -24.89 -17.69 13.76
C GLU A 5 -23.89 -18.86 13.80
N SER A 6 -24.38 -20.10 13.72
CA SER A 6 -23.54 -21.30 13.61
C SER A 6 -22.66 -21.31 12.35
N SER A 7 -23.13 -20.68 11.25
CA SER A 7 -22.36 -20.62 10.00
C SER A 7 -21.30 -19.51 10.03
N ARG A 8 -21.55 -18.40 10.74
CA ARG A 8 -20.55 -17.33 10.93
C ARG A 8 -19.35 -17.84 11.73
N ASP A 9 -19.61 -18.46 12.89
CA ASP A 9 -18.58 -19.02 13.77
C ASP A 9 -17.72 -20.08 13.05
N GLU A 10 -18.35 -20.94 12.25
CA GLU A 10 -17.65 -21.94 11.44
C GLU A 10 -16.72 -21.29 10.42
N ASN A 11 -17.18 -20.28 9.69
CA ASN A 11 -16.34 -19.58 8.71
C ASN A 11 -15.18 -18.82 9.38
N VAL A 12 -15.40 -18.20 10.55
CA VAL A 12 -14.32 -17.55 11.32
C VAL A 12 -13.28 -18.57 11.77
N TYR A 13 -13.72 -19.74 12.27
CA TYR A 13 -12.82 -20.81 12.66
C TYR A 13 -12.00 -21.34 11.47
N LEU A 14 -12.65 -21.56 10.31
CA LEU A 14 -11.97 -21.98 9.08
C LEU A 14 -10.98 -20.92 8.57
N ALA A 15 -11.30 -19.63 8.68
CA ALA A 15 -10.39 -18.55 8.33
C ALA A 15 -9.11 -18.57 9.20
N LYS A 16 -9.25 -18.79 10.51
CA LYS A 16 -8.10 -18.94 11.43
C LYS A 16 -7.24 -20.17 11.11
N LEU A 17 -7.86 -21.28 10.70
CA LEU A 17 -7.12 -22.46 10.23
C LEU A 17 -6.40 -22.19 8.89
N ALA A 18 -7.06 -21.50 7.97
CA ALA A 18 -6.48 -21.12 6.68
C ALA A 18 -5.29 -20.18 6.85
N GLU A 19 -5.37 -19.21 7.78
CA GLU A 19 -4.26 -18.33 8.15
C GLU A 19 -3.04 -19.13 8.65
N GLN A 20 -3.24 -20.06 9.59
CA GLN A 20 -2.16 -20.91 10.11
C GLN A 20 -1.54 -21.83 9.06
N ALA A 21 -2.33 -22.20 8.04
CA ALA A 21 -1.87 -23.01 6.91
C ALA A 21 -1.32 -22.16 5.74
N GLU A 22 -1.27 -20.83 5.89
CA GLU A 22 -0.90 -19.87 4.85
C GLU A 22 -1.72 -19.98 3.54
N ARG A 23 -2.96 -20.47 3.63
CA ARG A 23 -3.91 -20.62 2.51
C ARG A 23 -4.82 -19.40 2.41
N TYR A 24 -4.22 -18.25 2.11
CA TYR A 24 -4.91 -16.96 2.18
C TYR A 24 -6.05 -16.79 1.18
N GLU A 25 -6.03 -17.48 0.04
CA GLU A 25 -7.13 -17.49 -0.92
C GLU A 25 -8.40 -18.10 -0.32
N GLU A 26 -8.29 -19.23 0.38
CA GLU A 26 -9.40 -19.82 1.13
C GLU A 26 -9.81 -18.95 2.31
N MET A 27 -8.84 -18.34 3.00
CA MET A 27 -9.12 -17.39 4.07
C MET A 27 -10.00 -16.24 3.58
N VAL A 28 -9.74 -15.71 2.37
CA VAL A 28 -10.60 -14.70 1.72
C VAL A 28 -12.01 -15.27 1.52
N GLU A 29 -12.15 -16.46 0.94
CA GLU A 29 -13.48 -17.06 0.70
C GLU A 29 -14.31 -17.22 1.98
N PHE A 30 -13.70 -17.64 3.09
CA PHE A 30 -14.39 -17.74 4.38
C PHE A 30 -14.77 -16.36 4.93
N MET A 31 -13.85 -15.39 4.90
CA MET A 31 -14.11 -14.06 5.41
C MET A 31 -15.10 -13.26 4.55
N GLU A 32 -15.19 -13.52 3.24
CA GLU A 32 -16.25 -12.95 2.40
C GLU A 32 -17.64 -13.44 2.83
N LYS A 33 -17.77 -14.70 3.24
CA LYS A 33 -19.04 -15.25 3.75
C LYS A 33 -19.43 -14.57 5.05
N VAL A 34 -18.47 -14.38 5.97
CA VAL A 34 -18.66 -13.63 7.22
C VAL A 34 -19.09 -12.19 6.92
N ALA A 35 -18.37 -11.48 6.04
CA ALA A 35 -18.67 -10.10 5.66
C ALA A 35 -20.06 -9.91 5.03
N LYS A 36 -20.62 -10.93 4.37
CA LYS A 36 -21.97 -10.89 3.78
C LYS A 36 -23.09 -11.12 4.81
N THR A 37 -22.75 -11.45 6.07
CA THR A 37 -23.73 -11.61 7.16
C THR A 37 -23.93 -10.35 8.00
N VAL A 38 -23.28 -9.23 7.64
CA VAL A 38 -23.30 -8.00 8.46
C VAL A 38 -24.65 -7.30 8.54
N ASP A 39 -25.62 -7.67 7.69
CA ASP A 39 -27.02 -7.21 7.83
C ASP A 39 -27.65 -7.66 9.16
N VAL A 40 -27.02 -8.61 9.87
CA VAL A 40 -27.39 -9.08 11.20
C VAL A 40 -26.55 -8.39 12.29
N GLU A 41 -25.24 -8.33 12.11
CA GLU A 41 -24.29 -7.81 13.11
C GLU A 41 -22.98 -7.34 12.45
N GLU A 42 -22.49 -6.16 12.85
CA GLU A 42 -21.20 -5.61 12.40
C GLU A 42 -20.05 -6.62 12.62
N LEU A 43 -18.96 -6.48 11.85
CA LEU A 43 -17.77 -7.29 12.11
C LEU A 43 -17.13 -6.86 13.44
N THR A 44 -16.81 -7.84 14.27
CA THR A 44 -15.97 -7.62 15.45
C THR A 44 -14.57 -7.17 15.01
N VAL A 45 -13.79 -6.60 15.95
CA VAL A 45 -12.40 -6.19 15.69
C VAL A 45 -11.56 -7.37 15.18
N GLU A 46 -11.74 -8.57 15.75
CA GLU A 46 -11.02 -9.77 15.32
C GLU A 46 -11.39 -10.17 13.88
N GLU A 47 -12.68 -10.23 13.56
CA GLU A 47 -13.15 -10.59 12.21
C GLU A 47 -12.73 -9.57 11.15
N ARG A 48 -12.79 -8.27 11.50
CA ARG A 48 -12.31 -7.19 10.64
C ARG A 48 -10.82 -7.33 10.35
N ASN A 49 -10.02 -7.67 11.37
CA ASN A 49 -8.59 -7.87 11.21
C ASN A 49 -8.30 -9.12 10.36
N LEU A 50 -9.01 -10.25 10.59
CA LEU A 50 -8.88 -11.46 9.76
C LEU A 50 -9.19 -11.17 8.28
N LEU A 51 -10.26 -10.44 7.98
CA LEU A 51 -10.61 -10.05 6.61
C LEU A 51 -9.48 -9.23 5.97
N SER A 52 -8.92 -8.27 6.72
CA SER A 52 -7.82 -7.44 6.24
C SER A 52 -6.57 -8.26 5.97
N VAL A 53 -6.18 -9.15 6.89
CA VAL A 53 -5.02 -10.05 6.75
C VAL A 53 -5.18 -10.96 5.53
N ALA A 54 -6.36 -11.55 5.33
CA ALA A 54 -6.65 -12.44 4.21
C ALA A 54 -6.39 -11.77 2.86
N TYR A 55 -7.11 -10.67 2.58
CA TYR A 55 -7.00 -9.98 1.29
C TYR A 55 -5.60 -9.38 1.10
N LYS A 56 -4.97 -8.90 2.17
CA LYS A 56 -3.64 -8.29 2.13
C LYS A 56 -2.56 -9.27 1.69
N ASN A 57 -2.60 -10.50 2.18
CA ASN A 57 -1.65 -11.52 1.76
C ASN A 57 -1.86 -11.93 0.30
N VAL A 58 -3.13 -12.14 -0.11
CA VAL A 58 -3.48 -12.47 -1.49
C VAL A 58 -3.03 -11.36 -2.45
N ILE A 59 -3.43 -10.10 -2.22
CA ILE A 59 -3.06 -8.97 -3.09
C ILE A 59 -1.55 -8.69 -3.05
N GLY A 60 -0.91 -8.87 -1.89
CA GLY A 60 0.53 -8.66 -1.70
C GLY A 60 1.37 -9.57 -2.60
N ALA A 61 1.04 -10.86 -2.63
CA ALA A 61 1.70 -11.84 -3.48
C ALA A 61 1.55 -11.48 -4.97
N ARG A 62 0.34 -11.12 -5.42
CA ARG A 62 0.08 -10.79 -6.83
C ARG A 62 0.78 -9.49 -7.24
N ARG A 63 0.79 -8.47 -6.38
CA ARG A 63 1.52 -7.21 -6.61
C ARG A 63 3.03 -7.42 -6.68
N ALA A 64 3.58 -8.33 -5.88
CA ALA A 64 5.00 -8.68 -5.95
C ALA A 64 5.33 -9.36 -7.30
N SER A 65 4.52 -10.33 -7.72
CA SER A 65 4.65 -10.97 -9.03
C SER A 65 4.57 -9.96 -10.17
N TRP A 66 3.57 -9.08 -10.15
CA TRP A 66 3.39 -8.05 -11.17
C TRP A 66 4.61 -7.12 -11.31
N ARG A 67 5.18 -6.66 -10.19
CA ARG A 67 6.40 -5.83 -10.20
C ARG A 67 7.60 -6.55 -10.81
N ILE A 68 7.78 -7.83 -10.46
CA ILE A 68 8.88 -8.64 -11.01
C ILE A 68 8.72 -8.77 -12.53
N ILE A 69 7.53 -9.15 -13.00
CA ILE A 69 7.27 -9.32 -14.42
C ILE A 69 7.41 -7.99 -15.19
N SER A 70 6.89 -6.89 -14.64
CA SER A 70 7.05 -5.55 -15.24
C SER A 70 8.52 -5.13 -15.36
N SER A 71 9.35 -5.46 -14.36
CA SER A 71 10.80 -5.20 -14.42
C SER A 71 11.51 -6.05 -15.48
N ILE A 72 11.09 -7.31 -15.65
CA ILE A 72 11.62 -8.19 -16.70
C ILE A 72 11.22 -7.67 -18.09
N GLU A 73 9.96 -7.24 -18.25
CA GLU A 73 9.46 -6.63 -19.49
C GLU A 73 10.33 -5.46 -19.93
N GLN A 74 10.58 -4.50 -19.01
CA GLN A 74 11.41 -3.32 -19.29
C GLN A 74 12.84 -3.69 -19.69
N LYS A 75 13.43 -4.70 -19.03
CA LYS A 75 14.78 -5.19 -19.36
C LYS A 75 14.85 -5.80 -20.75
N GLU A 76 13.88 -6.63 -21.12
CA GLU A 76 13.83 -7.24 -22.45
C GLU A 76 13.52 -6.20 -23.54
N GLU A 77 12.69 -5.20 -23.23
CA GLU A 77 12.41 -4.07 -24.13
C GLU A 77 13.67 -3.25 -24.40
N SER A 78 14.50 -2.98 -23.37
CA SER A 78 15.79 -2.29 -23.54
C SER A 78 16.82 -3.06 -24.38
N ARG A 79 16.64 -4.38 -24.52
CA ARG A 79 17.50 -5.26 -25.33
C ARG A 79 17.01 -5.39 -26.78
N GLY A 80 15.82 -4.87 -27.10
CA GLY A 80 15.20 -5.01 -28.41
C GLY A 80 14.63 -6.40 -28.69
N ASN A 81 14.37 -7.21 -27.66
CA ASN A 81 13.84 -8.58 -27.81
C ASN A 81 12.30 -8.56 -27.97
N GLU A 82 11.80 -8.02 -29.08
CA GLU A 82 10.36 -7.77 -29.30
C GLU A 82 9.47 -9.01 -29.11
N ASP A 83 9.91 -10.19 -29.57
CA ASP A 83 9.18 -11.45 -29.41
C ASP A 83 9.00 -11.84 -27.93
N HIS A 84 10.06 -11.71 -27.13
CA HIS A 84 9.98 -11.98 -25.69
C HIS A 84 9.11 -10.94 -24.98
N VAL A 85 9.23 -9.67 -25.36
CA VAL A 85 8.41 -8.59 -24.80
C VAL A 85 6.93 -8.86 -25.01
N ALA A 86 6.52 -9.34 -26.19
CA ALA A 86 5.12 -9.71 -26.46
C ALA A 86 4.63 -10.85 -25.53
N ILE A 87 5.45 -11.88 -25.31
CA ILE A 87 5.13 -12.99 -24.40
C ILE A 87 4.99 -12.48 -22.96
N ILE A 88 5.92 -11.64 -22.51
CA ILE A 88 5.92 -11.08 -21.16
C ILE A 88 4.71 -10.17 -20.94
N LYS A 89 4.38 -9.30 -21.91
CA LYS A 89 3.19 -8.43 -21.87
C LYS A 89 1.91 -9.24 -21.69
N ASN A 90 1.76 -10.34 -22.43
CA ASN A 90 0.60 -11.24 -22.27
C ASN A 90 0.54 -11.88 -20.88
N TYR A 91 1.67 -12.28 -20.32
CA TYR A 91 1.71 -12.87 -18.97
C TYR A 91 1.44 -11.82 -17.89
N ARG A 92 1.99 -10.60 -18.03
CA ARG A 92 1.67 -9.47 -17.15
C ARG A 92 0.17 -9.18 -17.15
N GLY A 93 -0.46 -9.16 -18.32
CA GLY A 93 -1.91 -8.95 -18.45
C GLY A 93 -2.75 -9.95 -17.64
N LYS A 94 -2.36 -11.23 -17.58
CA LYS A 94 -3.04 -12.23 -16.72
C LYS A 94 -2.95 -11.88 -15.24
N ILE A 95 -1.79 -11.40 -14.79
CA ILE A 95 -1.60 -10.98 -13.39
C ILE A 95 -2.44 -9.72 -13.10
N GLU A 96 -2.53 -8.79 -14.05
CA GLU A 96 -3.37 -7.59 -13.94
C GLU A 96 -4.86 -7.94 -13.84
N ASP A 97 -5.33 -8.94 -14.57
CA ASP A 97 -6.71 -9.46 -14.45
C ASP A 97 -6.96 -10.07 -13.07
N GLU A 98 -6.01 -10.84 -12.53
CA GLU A 98 -6.10 -11.39 -11.18
C GLU A 98 -6.12 -10.28 -10.12
N LEU A 99 -5.23 -9.29 -10.23
CA LEU A 99 -5.20 -8.12 -9.35
C LEU A 99 -6.53 -7.35 -9.38
N SER A 100 -7.07 -7.13 -10.57
CA SER A 100 -8.35 -6.44 -10.75
C SER A 100 -9.48 -7.19 -10.04
N LYS A 101 -9.58 -8.51 -10.25
CA LYS A 101 -10.59 -9.36 -9.59
C LYS A 101 -10.51 -9.31 -8.06
N ILE A 102 -9.30 -9.36 -7.50
CA ILE A 102 -9.11 -9.28 -6.04
C ILE A 102 -9.57 -7.91 -5.52
N CYS A 103 -9.19 -6.82 -6.20
CA CYS A 103 -9.61 -5.46 -5.83
C CYS A 103 -11.13 -5.30 -5.94
N ASP A 104 -11.73 -5.74 -7.03
CA ASP A 104 -13.18 -5.64 -7.25
C ASP A 104 -13.98 -6.40 -6.19
N GLY A 105 -13.49 -7.58 -5.76
CA GLY A 105 -14.12 -8.38 -4.72
C GLY A 105 -14.25 -7.64 -3.39
N ILE A 106 -13.14 -7.10 -2.87
CA ILE A 106 -13.16 -6.34 -1.61
C ILE A 106 -13.85 -5.00 -1.74
N LEU A 107 -13.68 -4.27 -2.85
CA LEU A 107 -14.35 -2.98 -3.07
C LEU A 107 -15.87 -3.16 -3.06
N LYS A 108 -16.38 -4.23 -3.68
CA LYS A 108 -17.80 -4.57 -3.63
C LYS A 108 -18.29 -4.87 -2.21
N LEU A 109 -17.52 -5.63 -1.43
CA LEU A 109 -17.85 -5.90 -0.02
C LEU A 109 -17.86 -4.62 0.82
N LEU A 110 -16.87 -3.76 0.64
CA LEU A 110 -16.77 -2.47 1.33
C LEU A 110 -18.00 -1.61 1.04
N ASP A 111 -18.37 -1.48 -0.24
CA ASP A 111 -19.45 -0.59 -0.66
C ASP A 111 -20.84 -1.13 -0.34
N SER A 112 -21.04 -2.45 -0.44
CA SER A 112 -22.37 -3.06 -0.23
C SER A 112 -22.67 -3.41 1.23
N HIS A 113 -21.64 -3.70 2.03
CA HIS A 113 -21.83 -4.32 3.35
C HIS A 113 -21.09 -3.59 4.48
N LEU A 114 -19.78 -3.36 4.34
CA LEU A 114 -18.93 -2.99 5.49
C LEU A 114 -18.96 -1.49 5.82
N ILE A 115 -18.85 -0.61 4.82
CA ILE A 115 -18.93 0.84 5.04
C ILE A 115 -20.34 1.26 5.51
N PRO A 116 -21.44 0.76 4.90
CA PRO A 116 -22.79 1.11 5.36
C PRO A 116 -23.13 0.63 6.77
N SER A 117 -22.55 -0.50 7.21
CA SER A 117 -22.83 -1.05 8.54
C SER A 117 -21.99 -0.42 9.66
N ALA A 118 -20.83 0.16 9.35
CA ALA A 118 -19.94 0.71 10.36
C ALA A 118 -20.54 1.90 11.13
N THR A 119 -20.67 1.77 12.45
CA THR A 119 -21.18 2.85 13.32
C THR A 119 -20.06 3.65 13.97
N ALA A 120 -19.07 2.97 14.54
CA ALA A 120 -17.93 3.57 15.24
C ALA A 120 -16.94 4.28 14.27
N ALA A 121 -16.33 5.37 14.74
CA ALA A 121 -15.34 6.13 13.98
C ALA A 121 -14.16 5.24 13.53
N GLU A 122 -13.65 4.39 14.42
CA GLU A 122 -12.56 3.45 14.12
C GLU A 122 -12.90 2.54 12.93
N SER A 123 -14.06 1.89 12.93
CA SER A 123 -14.49 0.99 11.85
C SER A 123 -14.71 1.75 10.54
N LYS A 124 -15.30 2.95 10.58
CA LYS A 124 -15.47 3.80 9.40
C LYS A 124 -14.13 4.16 8.77
N VAL A 125 -13.19 4.66 9.57
CA VAL A 125 -11.84 5.02 9.10
C VAL A 125 -11.11 3.79 8.58
N PHE A 126 -11.23 2.64 9.25
CA PHE A 126 -10.63 1.38 8.82
C PHE A 126 -11.11 0.97 7.41
N TYR A 127 -12.42 0.93 7.19
CA TYR A 127 -12.98 0.51 5.90
C TYR A 127 -12.76 1.53 4.79
N LEU A 128 -12.86 2.83 5.07
CA LEU A 128 -12.56 3.87 4.07
C LEU A 128 -11.07 3.88 3.70
N LYS A 129 -10.18 3.68 4.68
CA LYS A 129 -8.75 3.47 4.42
C LYS A 129 -8.53 2.25 3.54
N MET A 130 -9.17 1.13 3.86
CA MET A 130 -9.08 -0.10 3.05
C MET A 130 -9.58 0.14 1.62
N LYS A 131 -10.69 0.85 1.43
CA LYS A 131 -11.20 1.26 0.11
C LYS A 131 -10.16 2.07 -0.67
N GLY A 132 -9.54 3.05 -0.02
CA GLY A 132 -8.44 3.83 -0.61
C GLY A 132 -7.25 2.96 -0.99
N ASP A 133 -6.86 2.02 -0.15
CA ASP A 133 -5.77 1.08 -0.41
C ASP A 133 -6.00 0.22 -1.67
N TYR A 134 -7.22 -0.33 -1.86
CA TYR A 134 -7.51 -1.16 -3.02
C TYR A 134 -7.68 -0.37 -4.32
N HIS A 135 -8.26 0.83 -4.28
CA HIS A 135 -8.21 1.73 -5.44
C HIS A 135 -6.79 2.17 -5.78
N ARG A 136 -5.94 2.37 -4.76
CA ARG A 136 -4.52 2.69 -4.97
C ARG A 136 -3.81 1.56 -5.70
N TYR A 137 -4.07 0.31 -5.33
CA TYR A 137 -3.50 -0.85 -6.01
C TYR A 137 -3.94 -0.93 -7.48
N LEU A 138 -5.20 -0.61 -7.80
CA LEU A 138 -5.64 -0.48 -9.20
C LEU A 138 -4.84 0.60 -9.94
N ALA A 139 -4.62 1.77 -9.31
CA ALA A 139 -3.88 2.87 -9.91
C ALA A 139 -2.37 2.58 -10.16
N GLU A 140 -1.80 1.53 -9.54
CA GLU A 140 -0.41 1.12 -9.75
C GLU A 140 -0.18 0.52 -11.15
N PHE A 141 -1.14 -0.23 -11.69
CA PHE A 141 -0.97 -0.98 -12.93
C PHE A 141 -1.94 -0.60 -14.05
N LYS A 142 -3.10 0.00 -13.71
CA LYS A 142 -4.02 0.53 -14.72
C LYS A 142 -3.40 1.69 -15.48
N THR A 143 -3.90 1.96 -16.69
CA THR A 143 -3.41 3.05 -17.55
C THR A 143 -4.56 3.94 -18.02
N GLY A 144 -4.23 5.10 -18.62
CA GLY A 144 -5.21 6.00 -19.22
C GLY A 144 -6.34 6.44 -18.26
N ALA A 145 -7.58 6.32 -18.72
CA ALA A 145 -8.77 6.73 -17.96
C ALA A 145 -8.99 5.90 -16.69
N GLU A 146 -8.80 4.58 -16.75
CA GLU A 146 -8.97 3.70 -15.59
C GLU A 146 -7.99 4.06 -14.46
N ARG A 147 -6.74 4.39 -14.80
CA ARG A 147 -5.75 4.86 -13.80
C ARG A 147 -6.21 6.14 -13.12
N LYS A 148 -6.74 7.09 -13.90
CA LYS A 148 -7.20 8.39 -13.40
C LYS A 148 -8.38 8.20 -12.45
N GLU A 149 -9.36 7.39 -12.84
CA GLU A 149 -10.51 7.04 -12.00
C GLU A 149 -10.09 6.35 -10.70
N ALA A 150 -9.18 5.37 -10.78
CA ALA A 150 -8.65 4.70 -9.59
C ALA A 150 -7.93 5.67 -8.64
N ALA A 151 -7.15 6.62 -9.17
CA ALA A 151 -6.49 7.64 -8.37
C ALA A 151 -7.49 8.63 -7.72
N GLU A 152 -8.52 9.04 -8.46
CA GLU A 152 -9.60 9.91 -7.93
C GLU A 152 -10.37 9.21 -6.81
N ASN A 153 -10.76 7.95 -7.00
CA ASN A 153 -11.43 7.15 -5.98
C ASN A 153 -10.56 6.90 -4.74
N THR A 154 -9.25 6.71 -4.93
CA THR A 154 -8.28 6.63 -3.82
C THR A 154 -8.28 7.92 -3.00
N LEU A 155 -8.17 9.07 -3.68
CA LEU A 155 -8.13 10.37 -3.03
C LEU A 155 -9.41 10.66 -2.24
N LEU A 156 -10.58 10.36 -2.82
CA LEU A 156 -11.88 10.53 -2.18
C LEU A 156 -11.99 9.65 -0.92
N ALA A 157 -11.64 8.37 -1.01
CA ALA A 157 -11.73 7.45 0.11
C ALA A 157 -10.81 7.86 1.27
N TYR A 158 -9.55 8.24 0.98
CA TYR A 158 -8.62 8.70 2.01
C TYR A 158 -9.00 10.06 2.60
N LYS A 159 -9.57 10.97 1.81
CA LYS A 159 -10.07 12.24 2.34
C LYS A 159 -11.23 12.03 3.32
N SER A 160 -12.22 11.23 2.94
CA SER A 160 -13.31 10.87 3.84
C SER A 160 -12.82 10.17 5.12
N ALA A 161 -11.84 9.28 5.01
CA ALA A 161 -11.22 8.64 6.17
C ALA A 161 -10.46 9.66 7.05
N GLN A 162 -9.76 10.61 6.42
CA GLN A 162 -8.95 11.62 7.12
C GLN A 162 -9.84 12.58 7.90
N ASP A 163 -10.96 13.03 7.33
CA ASP A 163 -11.87 13.95 7.98
C ASP A 163 -12.45 13.35 9.28
N ILE A 164 -12.85 12.07 9.25
CA ILE A 164 -13.32 11.34 10.44
C ILE A 164 -12.16 11.12 11.43
N ALA A 165 -10.99 10.69 10.94
CA ALA A 165 -9.85 10.41 11.81
C ALA A 165 -9.34 11.64 12.55
N LEU A 166 -9.36 12.82 11.92
CA LEU A 166 -8.96 14.08 12.55
C LEU A 166 -9.97 14.56 13.61
N ALA A 167 -11.25 14.26 13.42
CA ALA A 167 -12.31 14.64 14.35
C ALA A 167 -12.38 13.72 15.57
N ASP A 168 -12.26 12.40 15.36
CA ASP A 168 -12.69 11.40 16.36
C ASP A 168 -11.56 10.52 16.89
N LEU A 169 -10.36 10.54 16.30
CA LEU A 169 -9.23 9.70 16.71
C LEU A 169 -8.04 10.55 17.18
N THR A 170 -7.35 10.13 18.25
CA THR A 170 -6.14 10.82 18.73
C THR A 170 -5.01 10.75 17.70
N PRO A 171 -4.10 11.74 17.63
CA PRO A 171 -2.93 11.71 16.76
C PRO A 171 -2.07 10.45 16.86
N THR A 172 -2.04 9.84 18.04
CA THR A 172 -1.32 8.60 18.32
C THR A 172 -2.08 7.34 17.92
N HIS A 173 -3.37 7.43 17.58
CA HIS A 173 -4.19 6.26 17.27
C HIS A 173 -3.63 5.47 16.06
N PRO A 174 -3.37 4.15 16.16
CA PRO A 174 -2.75 3.36 15.09
C PRO A 174 -3.47 3.45 13.74
N ILE A 175 -4.81 3.41 13.73
CA ILE A 175 -5.61 3.58 12.49
C ILE A 175 -5.37 4.95 11.83
N ARG A 176 -5.32 6.05 12.59
CA ARG A 176 -5.06 7.41 12.07
C ARG A 176 -3.63 7.52 11.51
N LEU A 177 -2.64 7.00 12.24
CA LEU A 177 -1.25 6.94 11.79
C LEU A 177 -1.10 6.10 10.53
N GLY A 178 -1.74 4.94 10.48
CA GLY A 178 -1.74 4.04 9.33
C GLY A 178 -2.40 4.67 8.10
N LEU A 179 -3.47 5.45 8.30
CA LEU A 179 -4.08 6.24 7.23
C LEU A 179 -3.11 7.29 6.69
N ALA A 180 -2.48 8.08 7.55
CA ALA A 180 -1.52 9.11 7.14
C ALA A 180 -0.33 8.50 6.37
N LEU A 181 0.18 7.36 6.84
CA LEU A 181 1.22 6.60 6.16
C LEU A 181 0.79 6.22 4.73
N ASN A 182 -0.36 5.57 4.56
CA ASN A 182 -0.80 5.11 3.24
C ASN A 182 -1.18 6.26 2.30
N PHE A 183 -1.74 7.33 2.86
CA PHE A 183 -2.10 8.51 2.09
C PHE A 183 -0.86 9.30 1.64
N SER A 184 0.19 9.38 2.47
CA SER A 184 1.47 9.95 2.06
C SER A 184 2.12 9.15 0.92
N VAL A 185 2.11 7.81 1.00
CA VAL A 185 2.58 6.93 -0.08
C VAL A 185 1.80 7.16 -1.37
N PHE A 186 0.47 7.34 -1.29
CA PHE A 186 -0.34 7.67 -2.45
C PHE A 186 0.08 9.00 -3.11
N TYR A 187 0.28 10.06 -2.32
CA TYR A 187 0.76 11.33 -2.85
C TYR A 187 2.11 11.18 -3.54
N TYR A 188 3.01 10.36 -2.98
CA TYR A 188 4.34 10.14 -3.55
C TYR A 188 4.29 9.29 -4.83
N GLU A 189 3.77 8.07 -4.74
CA GLU A 189 3.89 7.05 -5.79
C GLU A 189 2.86 7.19 -6.90
N ILE A 190 1.64 7.69 -6.62
CA ILE A 190 0.55 7.72 -7.60
C ILE A 190 0.33 9.12 -8.17
N LEU A 191 0.33 10.14 -7.31
CA LEU A 191 0.11 11.53 -7.72
C LEU A 191 1.41 12.28 -8.05
N ASN A 192 2.58 11.64 -7.86
CA ASN A 192 3.89 12.25 -8.10
C ASN A 192 4.01 13.64 -7.45
N SER A 193 3.52 13.76 -6.22
CA SER A 193 3.45 15.00 -5.43
C SER A 193 4.28 14.86 -4.14
N PRO A 194 5.62 14.78 -4.25
CA PRO A 194 6.50 14.47 -3.13
C PRO A 194 6.41 15.48 -1.99
N ASP A 195 6.23 16.77 -2.29
CA ASP A 195 6.09 17.81 -1.27
C ASP A 195 4.86 17.59 -0.39
N ARG A 196 3.73 17.19 -0.98
CA ARG A 196 2.50 16.87 -0.25
C ARG A 196 2.66 15.60 0.57
N ALA A 197 3.32 14.58 0.02
CA ALA A 197 3.62 13.33 0.72
C ALA A 197 4.45 13.59 1.98
N CYS A 198 5.58 14.31 1.83
CA CYS A 198 6.46 14.66 2.93
C CYS A 198 5.77 15.56 3.97
N SER A 199 4.99 16.54 3.53
CA SER A 199 4.25 17.42 4.45
C SER A 199 3.25 16.64 5.29
N LEU A 200 2.47 15.75 4.68
CA LEU A 200 1.49 14.93 5.39
C LEU A 200 2.15 13.95 6.36
N ALA A 201 3.20 13.24 5.92
CA ALA A 201 3.90 12.28 6.76
C ALA A 201 4.59 12.97 7.96
N LYS A 202 5.20 14.14 7.73
CA LYS A 202 5.84 14.93 8.78
C LYS A 202 4.81 15.46 9.78
N GLN A 203 3.71 16.03 9.31
CA GLN A 203 2.64 16.51 10.18
C GLN A 203 2.13 15.40 11.11
N ALA A 204 1.79 14.22 10.55
CA ALA A 204 1.31 13.10 11.36
C ALA A 204 2.34 12.61 12.38
N PHE A 205 3.63 12.60 12.01
CA PHE A 205 4.72 12.20 12.90
C PHE A 205 4.92 13.21 14.04
N ASP A 206 4.95 14.51 13.74
CA ASP A 206 5.14 15.58 14.71
C ASP A 206 3.95 15.67 15.70
N GLU A 207 2.71 15.55 15.21
CA GLU A 207 1.50 15.51 16.05
C GLU A 207 1.54 14.30 17.01
N ALA A 208 1.87 13.10 16.51
CA ALA A 208 1.91 11.89 17.34
C ALA A 208 3.03 11.91 18.38
N ILE A 209 4.18 12.52 18.07
CA ILE A 209 5.27 12.71 19.05
C ILE A 209 4.83 13.56 20.23
N SER A 210 4.05 14.61 19.98
CA SER A 210 3.63 15.54 21.03
C SER A 210 2.72 14.90 22.10
N GLU A 211 2.09 13.77 21.77
CA GLU A 211 1.18 13.03 22.64
C GLU A 211 1.67 11.61 22.96
N LEU A 212 2.90 11.25 22.56
CA LEU A 212 3.39 9.87 22.68
C LEU A 212 3.53 9.42 24.14
N ASP A 213 3.92 10.34 25.03
CA ASP A 213 4.15 10.07 26.45
C ASP A 213 2.86 9.75 27.23
N THR A 214 1.68 9.95 26.62
CA THR A 214 0.39 9.67 27.26
C THR A 214 -0.15 8.27 26.98
N LEU A 215 0.54 7.47 26.16
CA LEU A 215 0.08 6.14 25.76
C LEU A 215 0.36 5.06 26.83
N GLY A 216 -0.56 4.10 26.93
CA GLY A 216 -0.32 2.84 27.62
C GLY A 216 0.61 1.90 26.82
N GLU A 217 1.17 0.88 27.48
CA GLU A 217 2.21 0.02 26.90
C GLU A 217 1.78 -0.72 25.62
N GLU A 218 0.52 -1.16 25.54
CA GLU A 218 -0.02 -1.89 24.38
C GLU A 218 -0.10 -0.96 23.15
N SER A 219 -0.82 0.16 23.26
CA SER A 219 -0.95 1.14 22.18
C SER A 219 0.38 1.80 21.79
N TYR A 220 1.35 1.89 22.72
CA TYR A 220 2.67 2.46 22.45
C TYR A 220 3.44 1.64 21.40
N LYS A 221 3.38 0.31 21.46
CA LYS A 221 4.12 -0.57 20.53
C LYS A 221 3.62 -0.40 19.09
N ASP A 222 2.32 -0.40 18.88
CA ASP A 222 1.74 -0.27 17.54
C ASP A 222 1.96 1.13 16.95
N SER A 223 1.74 2.16 17.76
CA SER A 223 1.90 3.56 17.34
C SER A 223 3.34 3.87 16.97
N THR A 224 4.31 3.50 17.82
CA THR A 224 5.73 3.76 17.56
C THR A 224 6.26 3.02 16.34
N LEU A 225 5.73 1.84 16.05
CA LEU A 225 6.10 1.09 14.85
C LEU A 225 5.61 1.79 13.57
N ILE A 226 4.39 2.32 13.55
CA ILE A 226 3.88 3.07 12.39
C ILE A 226 4.62 4.40 12.23
N MET A 227 4.91 5.10 13.34
CA MET A 227 5.75 6.31 13.33
C MET A 227 7.15 6.03 12.78
N GLN A 228 7.74 4.87 13.10
CA GLN A 228 9.01 4.44 12.53
C GLN A 228 8.93 4.33 11.00
N LEU A 229 7.85 3.76 10.46
CA LEU A 229 7.63 3.67 9.01
C LEU A 229 7.45 5.04 8.35
N LEU A 230 6.73 5.96 9.00
CA LEU A 230 6.62 7.35 8.53
C LEU A 230 8.00 8.02 8.45
N ARG A 231 8.83 7.87 9.49
CA ARG A 231 10.20 8.39 9.53
C ARG A 231 11.08 7.79 8.43
N ASP A 232 10.98 6.48 8.22
CA ASP A 232 11.75 5.78 7.18
C ASP A 232 11.38 6.29 5.79
N ASN A 233 10.09 6.49 5.52
CA ASN A 233 9.62 7.09 4.26
C ASN A 233 10.12 8.53 4.09
N LEU A 234 10.01 9.38 5.12
CA LEU A 234 10.52 10.76 5.07
C LEU A 234 12.03 10.81 4.77
N THR A 235 12.80 9.92 5.38
CA THR A 235 14.26 9.83 5.16
C THR A 235 14.56 9.46 3.71
N LEU A 236 13.84 8.47 3.17
CA LEU A 236 13.99 8.05 1.78
C LEU A 236 13.64 9.19 0.81
N TRP A 237 12.45 9.78 0.96
CA TRP A 237 11.93 10.79 0.03
C TRP A 237 12.71 12.10 0.07
N THR A 238 13.19 12.52 1.23
CA THR A 238 14.03 13.73 1.33
C THR A 238 15.42 13.52 0.73
N SER A 239 15.96 12.30 0.78
CA SER A 239 17.20 11.98 0.07
C SER A 239 17.01 12.05 -1.45
N ASP A 240 15.89 11.58 -1.99
CA ASP A 240 15.57 11.67 -3.42
C ASP A 240 15.39 13.13 -3.88
N ILE A 241 14.68 13.95 -3.09
CA ILE A 241 14.49 15.38 -3.38
C ILE A 241 15.83 16.12 -3.41
N ASN A 242 16.76 15.82 -2.49
CA ASN A 242 18.08 16.45 -2.45
C ASN A 242 18.98 16.03 -3.64
N VAL A 243 18.80 14.83 -4.19
CA VAL A 243 19.45 14.41 -5.42
C VAL A 243 18.88 15.17 -6.63
N ILE A 244 17.55 15.30 -6.71
CA ILE A 244 16.86 16.01 -7.81
C ILE A 244 17.16 17.51 -7.78
N SER A 245 17.20 18.13 -6.59
CA SER A 245 17.40 19.57 -6.40
C SER A 245 18.87 20.01 -6.36
N SER A 246 19.83 19.11 -6.62
CA SER A 246 21.24 19.49 -6.66
C SER A 246 21.49 20.54 -7.77
N PRO A 247 22.39 21.53 -7.55
CA PRO A 247 22.72 22.52 -8.58
C PRO A 247 23.22 21.87 -9.88
N LEU A 248 23.84 20.69 -9.77
CA LEU A 248 24.33 19.93 -10.90
C LEU A 248 23.20 19.27 -11.69
N THR A 249 22.18 18.69 -11.03
CA THR A 249 21.02 18.10 -11.71
C THR A 249 20.14 19.15 -12.37
N ASN A 250 19.95 20.31 -11.72
CA ASN A 250 19.25 21.45 -12.35
C ASN A 250 20.04 21.99 -13.55
N PHE A 251 21.36 22.16 -13.43
CA PHE A 251 22.22 22.58 -14.55
C PHE A 251 22.19 21.59 -15.72
N LEU A 252 22.16 20.28 -15.46
CA LEU A 252 22.09 19.25 -16.50
C LEU A 252 20.70 19.14 -17.13
N ALA A 253 19.63 19.35 -16.37
CA ALA A 253 18.26 19.40 -16.87
C ALA A 253 18.03 20.63 -17.75
N ASP A 254 18.49 21.81 -17.32
CA ASP A 254 18.38 23.07 -18.06
C ASP A 254 19.19 23.07 -19.37
N ASN A 255 20.23 22.23 -19.46
CA ASN A 255 21.08 22.10 -20.66
C ASN A 255 20.83 20.82 -21.48
N HIS A 256 19.82 20.00 -21.15
CA HIS A 256 19.57 18.70 -21.80
C HIS A 256 20.79 17.75 -21.81
N LEU A 257 21.65 17.81 -20.79
CA LEU A 257 22.89 17.02 -20.67
C LEU A 257 22.76 15.82 -19.72
N SER A 258 21.57 15.50 -19.24
CA SER A 258 21.33 14.45 -18.24
C SER A 258 21.85 13.06 -18.65
N SER A 259 21.88 12.73 -19.94
CA SER A 259 22.40 11.47 -20.47
C SER A 259 23.93 11.35 -20.38
N PHE A 260 24.66 12.45 -20.49
CA PHE A 260 26.13 12.44 -20.54
C PHE A 260 26.80 12.35 -19.16
N PHE A 261 26.11 12.79 -18.10
CA PHE A 261 26.66 12.79 -16.75
C PHE A 261 26.73 11.39 -16.12
N PHE A 262 25.74 10.53 -16.40
CA PHE A 262 25.71 9.17 -15.88
C PHE A 262 26.78 8.26 -16.52
N GLU A 263 27.15 8.49 -17.79
CA GLU A 263 28.27 7.77 -18.44
C GLU A 263 29.66 8.21 -17.92
N GLY A 264 29.81 9.47 -17.48
CA GLY A 264 31.08 9.99 -16.98
C GLY A 264 31.47 9.45 -15.61
N ILE A 265 30.51 9.29 -14.70
CA ILE A 265 30.76 8.77 -13.34
C ILE A 265 31.12 7.28 -13.35
N ALA A 266 30.58 6.51 -14.29
CA ALA A 266 30.91 5.08 -14.44
C ALA A 266 32.38 4.83 -14.82
N ASN A 267 33.06 5.80 -15.42
CA ASN A 267 34.42 5.64 -15.97
C ASN A 267 35.56 6.18 -15.08
N SER A 268 35.28 6.92 -14.00
CA SER A 268 36.34 7.56 -13.18
C SER A 268 36.65 6.87 -11.83
N GLY A 269 36.01 5.74 -11.52
CA GLY A 269 36.20 5.02 -10.24
C GLY A 269 37.03 3.75 -10.37
N ASN A 270 38.35 3.85 -10.15
CA ASN A 270 39.25 2.69 -9.99
C ASN A 270 38.91 1.88 -8.72
N TYR A 271 37.90 1.01 -8.77
CA TYR A 271 37.77 -0.12 -7.84
C TYR A 271 37.15 -1.33 -8.57
N LYS A 272 37.98 -2.31 -8.89
CA LYS A 272 37.55 -3.66 -9.30
C LYS A 272 36.80 -4.33 -8.15
N ARG A 273 35.46 -4.29 -8.14
CA ARG A 273 34.58 -5.31 -7.57
C ARG A 273 33.38 -5.49 -8.50
N ASN A 274 32.98 -6.74 -8.71
CA ASN A 274 31.89 -7.17 -9.60
C ASN A 274 30.68 -6.21 -9.59
N PRO A 275 30.16 -5.81 -10.76
CA PRO A 275 29.04 -4.89 -10.83
C PRO A 275 27.75 -5.65 -10.52
N ILE A 276 27.28 -5.53 -9.28
CA ILE A 276 25.84 -5.44 -9.05
C ILE A 276 25.53 -3.97 -9.30
N GLU A 277 25.26 -3.63 -10.56
CA GLU A 277 24.81 -2.29 -10.94
C GLU A 277 23.53 -1.97 -10.18
N ILE A 278 23.66 -1.03 -9.25
CA ILE A 278 22.54 -0.30 -8.66
C ILE A 278 22.01 0.59 -9.77
N SER A 279 21.08 0.05 -10.58
CA SER A 279 20.27 0.85 -11.48
C SER A 279 19.40 1.77 -10.63
N TYR A 280 19.67 3.08 -10.69
CA TYR A 280 18.79 4.11 -10.16
C TYR A 280 17.44 3.99 -10.87
N HIS A 281 16.43 3.48 -10.15
CA HIS A 281 15.04 3.43 -10.61
C HIS A 281 14.15 3.92 -9.45
N PRO A 282 13.16 4.81 -9.67
CA PRO A 282 12.42 5.46 -8.58
C PRO A 282 11.42 4.56 -7.82
N PHE A 283 11.56 3.23 -7.89
CA PHE A 283 10.64 2.29 -7.24
C PHE A 283 11.42 1.22 -6.47
N ILE A 284 12.05 1.63 -5.36
CA ILE A 284 12.62 0.69 -4.39
C ILE A 284 12.00 0.97 -3.01
N TRP A 285 10.72 0.62 -2.88
CA TRP A 285 10.19 0.31 -1.57
C TRP A 285 10.70 -1.09 -1.17
N ASN A 286 11.75 -1.09 -0.35
CA ASN A 286 12.54 -2.24 0.05
C ASN A 286 11.67 -3.40 0.59
N ARG A 287 11.98 -4.66 0.27
CA ARG A 287 11.26 -5.86 0.78
C ARG A 287 11.15 -5.87 2.32
N ARG A 288 12.09 -5.24 3.02
CA ARG A 288 12.05 -5.05 4.48
C ARG A 288 10.92 -4.14 4.96
N ASN A 289 10.57 -3.11 4.17
CA ASN A 289 9.44 -2.23 4.46
C ASN A 289 8.12 -2.91 4.07
N GLN A 290 8.10 -3.71 3.00
CA GLN A 290 6.96 -4.60 2.64
C GLN A 290 6.56 -5.48 3.82
N LEU A 291 7.49 -6.27 4.36
CA LEU A 291 7.17 -7.23 5.43
C LEU A 291 6.79 -6.55 6.76
N LYS A 292 7.36 -5.39 7.10
CA LYS A 292 7.00 -4.64 8.33
C LYS A 292 5.65 -3.92 8.22
N PHE A 293 5.38 -3.31 7.08
CA PHE A 293 4.06 -2.75 6.75
C PHE A 293 2.98 -3.84 6.63
N LEU A 294 3.40 -5.07 6.28
CA LEU A 294 2.51 -6.20 6.14
C LEU A 294 1.92 -6.72 7.46
N TYR A 295 2.49 -6.37 8.62
CA TYR A 295 2.03 -6.92 9.91
C TYR A 295 1.20 -5.94 10.77
N PHE A 296 1.36 -4.62 10.62
CA PHE A 296 0.86 -3.68 11.66
C PHE A 296 -0.03 -2.52 11.19
N SER A 297 -0.18 -2.23 9.89
CA SER A 297 -1.09 -1.15 9.48
C SER A 297 -2.58 -1.46 9.71
N PHE A 298 -2.93 -2.64 10.25
CA PHE A 298 -4.30 -3.13 10.42
C PHE A 298 -4.47 -4.18 11.56
N SER A 299 -3.47 -4.36 12.43
CA SER A 299 -3.62 -5.11 13.68
C SER A 299 -3.90 -4.10 14.77
#